data_AF-A0A661NVV5-F1
#
_entry.id   AF-A0A661NVV5-F1
#
_cell.length_a   1.000
_cell.length_b   1.000
_cell.length_c   1.000
_cell.angle_alpha   90.00
_cell.angle_beta   90.00
_cell.angle_gamma   90.00
#
_symmetry.space_group_name_H-M   'P 1'
#
loop_
_entity.id
_entity.type
_entity.pdbx_description
1 polymer ?
#
loop_
_entity_poly.entity_id
_entity_poly.type
_entity_poly.pdbx_seq_one_letter_code
_entity_poly.pdbx_strand_id
1 'polypeptide(L)'
;MNATSSPPPDTECFGHAVPPFAAVFPKVFRAGLDAMTLAQIDELATALSETDRQCLADFLGPRTAETLAGLPKDKIDRLATHYQAAGDPDEEAFRAVYPQVAAMTNNVLSVDQLRSVLTALSPEDMASQSFFFGDEGRAVAFSTMKPDRIEATLDHTADWVLLASAKRAIEAIDSYTATLEKQERMGRKMQGVETIAIKVRQQPCALYMKWLAGPHKGRELIYNAPLLGTHKVRVREAGLLGVMPVTIAIDGAAARRGTNHLVTEVGLQPLVQLIETDYQKAAPRGDIQRRNHGIADLDGRQVYRMESILPRDPTLGYFCHRIMHYTDYIRGLEVKIEVYNFDNKLDESHHYRDIDTTAPLTEADFDPQNRANRL
;
A
#
# COMPACT_ATOMS: atom_id res chain seq x y z
N MET A 1 11.26 3.70 17.44
CA MET A 1 11.55 2.29 17.15
C MET A 1 10.43 1.46 17.76
N ASN A 2 9.30 1.38 17.07
CA ASN A 2 8.29 0.38 17.41
C ASN A 2 8.64 -0.84 16.59
N ALA A 3 9.03 -1.92 17.26
CA ALA A 3 9.13 -3.22 16.63
C ALA A 3 7.75 -3.51 16.00
N THR A 4 7.72 -3.61 14.67
CA THR A 4 6.56 -4.12 13.96
C THR A 4 6.43 -5.59 14.33
N SER A 5 5.76 -5.87 15.46
CA SER A 5 5.43 -7.23 15.84
C SER A 5 4.60 -7.83 14.73
N SER A 6 4.93 -9.05 14.33
CA SER A 6 4.09 -9.91 13.50
C SER A 6 2.64 -9.76 13.95
N PRO A 7 1.66 -9.65 13.03
CA PRO A 7 0.28 -9.73 13.46
C PRO A 7 0.09 -11.02 14.26
N PRO A 8 -0.73 -11.00 15.32
CA PRO A 8 -1.03 -12.20 16.06
C PRO A 8 -1.52 -13.30 15.10
N PRO A 9 -1.17 -14.57 15.34
CA PRO A 9 -1.70 -15.68 14.56
C PRO A 9 -3.23 -15.57 14.48
N ASP A 10 -3.79 -15.86 13.29
CA ASP A 10 -5.22 -15.82 12.99
C ASP A 10 -5.85 -14.42 12.94
N THR A 11 -5.15 -13.45 12.33
CA THR A 11 -5.77 -12.17 11.99
C THR A 11 -6.75 -12.35 10.83
N GLU A 12 -8.05 -12.22 11.10
CA GLU A 12 -9.07 -12.15 10.06
C GLU A 12 -8.95 -10.81 9.31
N CYS A 13 -8.76 -10.87 8.00
CA CYS A 13 -8.61 -9.70 7.15
C CYS A 13 -9.57 -9.79 5.96
N PHE A 14 -10.55 -8.88 5.88
CA PHE A 14 -11.59 -8.92 4.84
C PHE A 14 -12.33 -10.26 4.74
N GLY A 15 -12.51 -10.97 5.85
CA GLY A 15 -13.15 -12.30 5.89
C GLY A 15 -12.21 -13.47 5.58
N HIS A 16 -10.90 -13.22 5.45
CA HIS A 16 -9.88 -14.24 5.23
C HIS A 16 -9.05 -14.45 6.50
N ALA A 17 -8.97 -15.70 6.97
CA ALA A 17 -8.08 -16.07 8.07
C ALA A 17 -6.64 -16.23 7.56
N VAL A 18 -5.74 -15.34 7.97
CA VAL A 18 -4.34 -15.39 7.51
C VAL A 18 -3.53 -16.35 8.39
N PRO A 19 -3.01 -17.46 7.84
CA PRO A 19 -2.24 -18.43 8.61
C PRO A 19 -0.89 -17.86 9.06
N PRO A 20 -0.33 -18.35 10.17
CA PRO A 20 0.99 -17.93 10.64
C PRO A 20 2.06 -18.30 9.61
N PHE A 21 3.03 -17.40 9.44
CA PHE A 21 4.08 -17.55 8.43
C PHE A 21 4.88 -18.85 8.56
N ALA A 22 5.13 -19.32 9.79
CA ALA A 22 5.82 -20.58 10.05
C ALA A 22 5.09 -21.82 9.47
N ALA A 23 3.77 -21.75 9.27
CA ALA A 23 2.99 -22.78 8.61
C ALA A 23 2.99 -22.62 7.07
N VAL A 24 3.10 -21.39 6.57
CA VAL A 24 3.06 -21.06 5.13
C VAL A 24 4.41 -21.26 4.45
N PHE A 25 5.50 -20.82 5.09
CA PHE A 25 6.82 -20.79 4.45
C PHE A 25 7.29 -22.15 3.91
N PRO A 26 7.10 -23.30 4.60
CA PRO A 26 7.40 -24.61 4.03
C PRO A 26 6.74 -24.87 2.67
N LYS A 27 5.46 -24.47 2.52
CA LYS A 27 4.71 -24.61 1.26
C LYS A 27 5.30 -23.71 0.17
N VAL A 28 5.60 -22.46 0.49
CA VAL A 28 6.20 -21.48 -0.44
C VAL A 28 7.57 -21.98 -0.91
N PHE A 29 8.43 -22.37 0.03
CA PHE A 29 9.76 -22.88 -0.26
C PHE A 29 9.69 -24.13 -1.12
N ARG A 30 8.78 -25.06 -0.79
CA ARG A 30 8.56 -26.27 -1.59
C ARG A 30 8.13 -25.95 -3.02
N ALA A 31 7.14 -25.08 -3.21
CA ALA A 31 6.67 -24.69 -4.54
C ALA A 31 7.81 -24.10 -5.39
N GLY A 32 8.66 -23.25 -4.80
CA GLY A 32 9.86 -22.74 -5.44
C GLY A 32 10.83 -23.85 -5.86
N LEU A 33 11.13 -24.79 -4.95
CA LEU A 33 12.02 -25.92 -5.24
C LEU A 33 11.48 -26.86 -6.32
N ASP A 34 10.17 -27.11 -6.38
CA ASP A 34 9.55 -27.90 -7.43
C ASP A 34 9.76 -27.25 -8.81
N ALA A 35 9.62 -25.93 -8.89
CA ALA A 35 9.79 -25.17 -10.13
C ALA A 35 11.25 -25.06 -10.60
N MET A 36 12.23 -25.09 -9.69
CA MET A 36 13.64 -24.89 -10.02
C MET A 36 14.31 -26.10 -10.69
N THR A 37 15.28 -25.82 -11.55
CA THR A 37 16.28 -26.81 -11.99
C THR A 37 17.43 -26.92 -10.97
N LEU A 38 18.27 -27.95 -11.06
CA LEU A 38 19.47 -28.06 -10.21
C LEU A 38 20.40 -26.85 -10.37
N ALA A 39 20.56 -26.33 -11.59
CA ALA A 39 21.39 -25.16 -11.84
C ALA A 39 20.82 -23.89 -11.17
N GLN A 40 19.50 -23.74 -11.13
CA GLN A 40 18.86 -22.61 -10.43
C GLN A 40 18.98 -22.73 -8.90
N ILE A 41 19.03 -23.96 -8.36
CA ILE A 41 19.33 -24.17 -6.94
C ILE A 41 20.76 -23.71 -6.63
N ASP A 42 21.73 -24.03 -7.49
CA ASP A 42 23.12 -23.55 -7.35
C ASP A 42 23.24 -22.03 -7.49
N GLU A 43 22.52 -21.46 -8.46
CA GLU A 43 22.47 -20.02 -8.68
C GLU A 43 21.91 -19.29 -7.45
N LEU A 44 20.80 -19.80 -6.89
CA LEU A 44 20.22 -19.25 -5.66
C LEU A 44 21.20 -19.35 -4.49
N ALA A 45 21.83 -20.51 -4.30
CA ALA A 45 22.79 -20.69 -3.22
C ALA A 45 24.00 -19.73 -3.33
N THR A 46 24.39 -19.38 -4.56
CA THR A 46 25.46 -18.40 -4.83
C THR A 46 24.99 -16.96 -4.63
N ALA A 47 23.73 -16.67 -4.93
CA ALA A 47 23.14 -15.34 -4.77
C ALA A 47 22.84 -14.97 -3.32
N LEU A 48 22.68 -15.96 -2.44
CA LEU A 48 22.43 -15.79 -1.01
C LEU A 48 23.75 -15.76 -0.22
N SER A 49 23.83 -14.90 0.80
CA SER A 49 24.94 -14.93 1.74
C SER A 49 24.93 -16.22 2.58
N GLU A 50 26.06 -16.53 3.23
CA GLU A 50 26.12 -17.65 4.17
C GLU A 50 25.10 -17.47 5.31
N THR A 51 24.95 -16.25 5.82
CA THR A 51 23.94 -15.91 6.84
C THR A 51 22.52 -16.15 6.34
N ASP A 52 22.17 -15.74 5.12
CA ASP A 52 20.83 -15.96 4.56
C ASP A 52 20.50 -17.45 4.48
N ARG A 53 21.46 -18.26 4.00
CA ARG A 53 21.30 -19.71 3.87
C ARG A 53 21.19 -20.39 5.23
N GLN A 54 21.97 -19.93 6.21
CA GLN A 54 21.94 -20.43 7.58
C GLN A 54 20.59 -20.14 8.25
N CYS A 55 20.15 -18.89 8.23
CA CYS A 55 18.86 -18.49 8.81
C CYS A 55 17.68 -19.21 8.14
N LEU A 56 17.73 -19.43 6.82
CA LEU A 56 16.71 -20.24 6.12
C LEU A 56 16.69 -21.68 6.63
N ALA A 57 17.86 -22.31 6.75
CA ALA A 57 17.98 -23.68 7.20
C ALA A 57 17.52 -23.85 8.65
N ASP A 58 17.93 -22.93 9.54
CA ASP A 58 17.51 -22.92 10.95
C ASP A 58 16.00 -22.70 11.08
N PHE A 59 15.44 -21.77 10.31
CA PHE A 59 14.01 -21.49 10.33
C PHE A 59 13.17 -22.70 9.88
N LEU A 60 13.59 -23.44 8.85
CA LEU A 60 12.93 -24.70 8.49
C LEU A 60 13.12 -25.74 9.60
N GLY A 61 14.35 -25.89 10.10
CA GLY A 61 14.70 -26.73 11.25
C GLY A 61 14.01 -28.10 11.19
N PRO A 62 13.15 -28.44 12.17
CA PRO A 62 12.47 -29.74 12.22
C PRO A 62 11.50 -29.99 11.05
N ARG A 63 11.01 -28.94 10.37
CA ARG A 63 10.11 -29.05 9.22
C ARG A 63 10.83 -29.42 7.92
N THR A 64 12.17 -29.42 7.91
CA THR A 64 12.96 -29.67 6.69
C THR A 64 12.61 -31.01 6.04
N ALA A 65 12.58 -32.10 6.82
CA ALA A 65 12.33 -33.44 6.28
C ALA A 65 10.95 -33.54 5.59
N GLU A 66 9.92 -32.97 6.20
CA GLU A 66 8.56 -32.92 5.63
C GLU A 66 8.52 -32.02 4.39
N THR A 67 9.15 -30.84 4.44
CA THR A 67 9.18 -29.88 3.33
C THR A 67 9.82 -30.48 2.07
N LEU A 68 10.87 -31.27 2.24
CA LEU A 68 11.61 -31.88 1.13
C LEU A 68 11.02 -33.24 0.69
N ALA A 69 10.02 -33.78 1.38
CA ALA A 69 9.48 -35.11 1.12
C ALA A 69 8.97 -35.24 -0.33
N GLY A 70 9.43 -36.26 -1.06
CA GLY A 70 9.03 -36.52 -2.44
C GLY A 70 9.72 -35.64 -3.49
N LEU A 71 10.68 -34.77 -3.12
CA LEU A 71 11.58 -34.18 -4.13
C LEU A 71 12.50 -35.27 -4.73
N PRO A 72 12.93 -35.10 -5.99
CA PRO A 72 14.01 -35.88 -6.57
C PRO A 72 15.26 -35.91 -5.68
N LYS A 73 15.88 -37.09 -5.56
CA LYS A 73 17.02 -37.31 -4.66
C LYS A 73 18.20 -36.37 -4.95
N ASP A 74 18.48 -36.10 -6.22
CA ASP A 74 19.54 -35.19 -6.65
C ASP A 74 19.30 -33.74 -6.20
N LYS A 75 18.04 -33.26 -6.17
CA LYS A 75 17.69 -31.96 -5.57
C LYS A 75 17.92 -31.97 -4.06
N ILE A 76 17.48 -33.01 -3.35
CA ILE A 76 17.68 -33.13 -1.90
C ILE A 76 19.18 -33.13 -1.57
N ASP A 77 19.94 -33.98 -2.25
CA ASP A 77 21.39 -34.10 -2.05
C ASP A 77 22.07 -32.75 -2.37
N ARG A 78 21.60 -32.00 -3.39
CA ARG A 78 22.12 -30.67 -3.71
C ARG A 78 21.76 -29.61 -2.68
N LEU A 79 20.56 -29.62 -2.13
CA LEU A 79 20.18 -28.66 -1.09
C LEU A 79 21.03 -28.86 0.17
N ALA A 80 21.32 -30.12 0.53
CA ALA A 80 22.15 -30.45 1.69
C ALA A 80 23.61 -29.93 1.59
N THR A 81 24.12 -29.65 0.38
CA THR A 81 25.46 -29.04 0.23
C THR A 81 25.46 -27.54 0.50
N HIS A 82 24.30 -26.88 0.38
CA HIS A 82 24.19 -25.42 0.42
C HIS A 82 23.49 -24.90 1.69
N TYR A 83 22.61 -25.69 2.28
CA TYR A 83 21.76 -25.30 3.40
C TYR A 83 21.91 -26.31 4.53
N GLN A 84 22.54 -25.89 5.62
CA GLN A 84 22.78 -26.74 6.80
C GLN A 84 22.29 -25.99 8.04
N ALA A 85 21.35 -26.59 8.77
CA ALA A 85 20.92 -26.03 10.04
C ALA A 85 22.05 -26.18 11.07
N ALA A 86 22.33 -25.13 11.82
CA ALA A 86 23.36 -25.05 12.84
C ALA A 86 22.81 -24.55 14.19
N GLY A 87 21.57 -24.05 14.22
CA GLY A 87 20.90 -23.55 15.42
C GLY A 87 19.43 -23.99 15.53
N ASP A 88 18.80 -23.55 16.61
CA ASP A 88 17.35 -23.69 16.79
C ASP A 88 16.58 -22.72 15.87
N PRO A 89 15.31 -23.01 15.53
CA PRO A 89 14.50 -22.10 14.72
C PRO A 89 14.38 -20.71 15.34
N ASP A 90 14.85 -19.69 14.60
CA ASP A 90 14.77 -18.28 14.99
C ASP A 90 13.96 -17.49 13.95
N GLU A 91 12.73 -17.13 14.33
CA GLU A 91 11.82 -16.38 13.47
C GLU A 91 12.27 -14.92 13.27
N GLU A 92 12.87 -14.30 14.28
CA GLU A 92 13.31 -12.91 14.20
C GLU A 92 14.53 -12.77 13.30
N ALA A 93 15.51 -13.67 13.46
CA ALA A 93 16.67 -13.74 12.57
C ALA A 93 16.23 -14.02 11.12
N PHE A 94 15.29 -14.95 10.91
CA PHE A 94 14.80 -15.23 9.57
C PHE A 94 14.01 -14.06 8.97
N ARG A 95 13.20 -13.37 9.77
CA ARG A 95 12.46 -12.17 9.34
C ARG A 95 13.38 -11.09 8.79
N ALA A 96 14.56 -10.90 9.39
CA ALA A 96 15.53 -9.93 8.92
C ALA A 96 16.08 -10.24 7.52
N VAL A 97 16.24 -11.52 7.16
CA VAL A 97 16.83 -11.94 5.87
C VAL A 97 15.80 -12.33 4.81
N TYR A 98 14.58 -12.70 5.22
CA TYR A 98 13.58 -13.26 4.32
C TYR A 98 13.21 -12.35 3.12
N PRO A 99 13.09 -11.01 3.25
CA PRO A 99 12.91 -10.13 2.09
C PRO A 99 13.92 -10.35 0.96
N GLN A 100 15.20 -10.43 1.32
CA GLN A 100 16.31 -10.66 0.39
C GLN A 100 16.23 -12.06 -0.20
N VAL A 101 15.99 -13.06 0.65
CA VAL A 101 15.81 -14.47 0.24
C VAL A 101 14.68 -14.60 -0.78
N ALA A 102 13.52 -14.00 -0.52
CA ALA A 102 12.36 -14.06 -1.40
C ALA A 102 12.65 -13.37 -2.75
N ALA A 103 13.28 -12.20 -2.73
CA ALA A 103 13.64 -11.48 -3.96
C ALA A 103 14.64 -12.28 -4.81
N MET A 104 15.69 -12.85 -4.20
CA MET A 104 16.67 -13.69 -4.90
C MET A 104 16.04 -14.97 -5.43
N THR A 105 15.18 -15.62 -4.65
CA THR A 105 14.41 -16.80 -5.06
C THR A 105 13.57 -16.51 -6.30
N ASN A 106 12.85 -15.38 -6.32
CA ASN A 106 12.06 -15.00 -7.50
C ASN A 106 12.94 -14.65 -8.70
N ASN A 107 14.11 -14.04 -8.47
CA ASN A 107 15.02 -13.59 -9.53
C ASN A 107 15.70 -14.74 -10.30
N VAL A 108 15.91 -15.90 -9.67
CA VAL A 108 16.48 -17.09 -10.33
C VAL A 108 15.46 -17.86 -11.16
N LEU A 109 14.16 -17.70 -10.87
CA LEU A 109 13.08 -18.30 -11.66
C LEU A 109 12.90 -17.54 -12.99
N SER A 110 12.47 -18.23 -14.04
CA SER A 110 11.84 -17.60 -15.20
C SER A 110 10.47 -17.01 -14.82
N VAL A 111 9.92 -16.10 -15.63
CA VAL A 111 8.58 -15.52 -15.37
C VAL A 111 7.54 -16.64 -15.25
N ASP A 112 7.59 -17.62 -16.14
CA ASP A 112 6.60 -18.70 -16.19
C ASP A 112 6.74 -19.67 -15.02
N GLN A 113 7.97 -19.96 -14.57
CA GLN A 113 8.20 -20.69 -13.33
C GLN A 113 7.63 -19.91 -12.13
N LEU A 114 7.90 -18.60 -12.03
CA LEU A 114 7.33 -17.78 -10.94
C LEU A 114 5.80 -17.78 -10.98
N ARG A 115 5.16 -17.63 -12.15
CA ARG A 115 3.70 -17.71 -12.29
C ARG A 115 3.17 -19.06 -11.84
N SER A 116 3.86 -20.16 -12.15
CA SER A 116 3.51 -21.49 -11.67
C SER A 116 3.59 -21.59 -10.15
N VAL A 117 4.62 -21.00 -9.53
CA VAL A 117 4.76 -20.94 -8.06
C VAL A 117 3.61 -20.13 -7.47
N LEU A 118 3.35 -18.92 -7.98
CA LEU A 118 2.30 -18.04 -7.48
C LEU A 118 0.89 -18.67 -7.60
N THR A 119 0.64 -19.43 -8.68
CA THR A 119 -0.64 -20.14 -8.89
C THR A 119 -0.85 -21.27 -7.87
N ALA A 120 0.22 -21.83 -7.30
CA ALA A 120 0.15 -22.88 -6.28
C ALA A 120 -0.11 -22.33 -4.86
N LEU A 121 -0.03 -21.01 -4.69
CA LEU A 121 -0.24 -20.32 -3.41
C LEU A 121 -1.66 -19.76 -3.34
N SER A 122 -2.27 -19.81 -2.14
CA SER A 122 -3.53 -19.12 -1.92
C SER A 122 -3.30 -17.62 -1.66
N PRO A 123 -4.34 -16.78 -1.79
CA PRO A 123 -4.27 -15.38 -1.35
C PRO A 123 -3.80 -15.23 0.11
N GLU A 124 -4.20 -16.13 1.00
CA GLU A 124 -3.82 -16.14 2.41
C GLU A 124 -2.33 -16.48 2.60
N ASP A 125 -1.77 -17.38 1.79
CA ASP A 125 -0.32 -17.64 1.77
C ASP A 125 0.45 -16.37 1.34
N MET A 126 -0.06 -15.67 0.32
CA MET A 126 0.54 -14.42 -0.16
C MET A 126 0.44 -13.31 0.90
N ALA A 127 -0.69 -13.21 1.59
CA ALA A 127 -0.87 -12.28 2.71
C ALA A 127 0.07 -12.57 3.87
N SER A 128 0.22 -13.85 4.24
CA SER A 128 1.13 -14.28 5.31
C SER A 128 2.57 -13.86 5.03
N GLN A 129 3.05 -14.05 3.78
CA GLN A 129 4.36 -13.55 3.35
C GLN A 129 4.43 -12.01 3.41
N SER A 130 3.45 -11.30 2.85
CA SER A 130 3.39 -9.83 2.84
C SER A 130 3.43 -9.23 4.25
N PHE A 131 2.72 -9.85 5.19
CA PHE A 131 2.66 -9.42 6.59
C PHE A 131 3.92 -9.79 7.36
N PHE A 132 4.55 -10.92 7.01
CA PHE A 132 5.83 -11.30 7.59
C PHE A 132 6.96 -10.36 7.16
N PHE A 133 6.97 -9.91 5.89
CA PHE A 133 7.91 -8.88 5.44
C PHE A 133 7.78 -7.57 6.23
N GLY A 134 6.56 -7.16 6.57
CA GLY A 134 6.31 -5.79 7.03
C GLY A 134 6.65 -4.75 5.96
N ASP A 135 6.56 -3.46 6.30
CA ASP A 135 6.71 -2.39 5.31
C ASP A 135 8.16 -2.27 4.82
N GLU A 136 9.12 -2.29 5.74
CA GLU A 136 10.55 -2.25 5.41
C GLU A 136 11.00 -3.47 4.61
N GLY A 137 10.54 -4.67 4.98
CA GLY A 137 10.86 -5.89 4.25
C GLY A 137 10.26 -5.90 2.85
N ARG A 138 9.04 -5.40 2.64
CA ARG A 138 8.48 -5.28 1.28
C ARG A 138 9.30 -4.29 0.44
N ALA A 139 9.74 -3.18 1.03
CA ALA A 139 10.60 -2.24 0.33
C ALA A 139 11.92 -2.89 -0.13
N VAL A 140 12.56 -3.70 0.73
CA VAL A 140 13.75 -4.49 0.36
C VAL A 140 13.43 -5.48 -0.75
N ALA A 141 12.38 -6.29 -0.59
CA ALA A 141 12.03 -7.33 -1.56
C ALA A 141 11.76 -6.74 -2.95
N PHE A 142 10.93 -5.70 -3.04
CA PHE A 142 10.57 -5.08 -4.32
C PHE A 142 11.65 -4.16 -4.89
N SER A 143 12.59 -3.65 -4.10
CA SER A 143 13.75 -2.91 -4.64
C SER A 143 14.82 -3.84 -5.22
N THR A 144 14.86 -5.09 -4.74
CA THR A 144 15.85 -6.11 -5.14
C THR A 144 15.35 -7.00 -6.29
N MET A 145 14.04 -7.21 -6.38
CA MET A 145 13.43 -8.08 -7.37
C MET A 145 13.47 -7.47 -8.78
N LYS A 146 13.62 -8.30 -9.82
CA LYS A 146 13.59 -7.87 -11.23
C LYS A 146 12.18 -7.34 -11.60
N PRO A 147 12.05 -6.29 -12.44
CA PRO A 147 10.75 -5.68 -12.74
C PRO A 147 9.67 -6.64 -13.25
N ASP A 148 10.03 -7.59 -14.12
CA ASP A 148 9.09 -8.59 -14.66
C ASP A 148 8.63 -9.62 -13.60
N ARG A 149 9.43 -9.82 -12.55
CA ARG A 149 9.05 -10.63 -11.37
C ARG A 149 8.13 -9.85 -10.45
N ILE A 150 8.42 -8.56 -10.22
CA ILE A 150 7.55 -7.66 -9.45
C ILE A 150 6.16 -7.62 -10.07
N GLU A 151 6.07 -7.38 -11.38
CA GLU A 151 4.80 -7.33 -12.10
C GLU A 151 4.04 -8.66 -11.97
N ALA A 152 4.70 -9.79 -12.20
CA ALA A 152 4.08 -11.11 -12.04
C ALA A 152 3.56 -11.35 -10.61
N THR A 153 4.31 -10.97 -9.58
CA THR A 153 3.88 -11.07 -8.17
C THR A 153 2.66 -10.19 -7.89
N LEU A 154 2.67 -8.92 -8.31
CA LEU A 154 1.55 -8.00 -8.09
C LEU A 154 0.29 -8.42 -8.86
N ASP A 155 0.45 -8.95 -10.07
CA ASP A 155 -0.65 -9.48 -10.89
C ASP A 155 -1.38 -10.65 -10.23
N HIS A 156 -0.66 -11.51 -9.48
CA HIS A 156 -1.23 -12.66 -8.78
C HIS A 156 -1.67 -12.34 -7.36
N THR A 157 -1.30 -11.17 -6.82
CA THR A 157 -1.66 -10.77 -5.46
C THR A 157 -3.12 -10.32 -5.45
N ALA A 158 -3.97 -10.98 -4.64
CA ALA A 158 -5.39 -10.64 -4.56
C ALA A 158 -5.64 -9.23 -3.99
N ASP A 159 -6.75 -8.62 -4.38
CA ASP A 159 -7.09 -7.22 -4.08
C ASP A 159 -7.12 -6.93 -2.58
N TRP A 160 -7.71 -7.82 -1.79
CA TRP A 160 -7.72 -7.67 -0.33
C TRP A 160 -6.32 -7.69 0.28
N VAL A 161 -5.37 -8.40 -0.32
CA VAL A 161 -3.98 -8.47 0.17
C VAL A 161 -3.27 -7.15 -0.12
N LEU A 162 -3.46 -6.58 -1.31
CA LEU A 162 -2.96 -5.25 -1.66
C LEU A 162 -3.55 -4.19 -0.72
N LEU A 163 -4.86 -4.22 -0.52
CA LEU A 163 -5.58 -3.29 0.34
C LEU A 163 -5.15 -3.43 1.82
N ALA A 164 -5.03 -4.65 2.33
CA ALA A 164 -4.55 -4.90 3.69
C ALA A 164 -3.12 -4.42 3.90
N SER A 165 -2.24 -4.63 2.91
CA SER A 165 -0.86 -4.17 2.94
C SER A 165 -0.80 -2.64 2.94
N ALA A 166 -1.65 -1.98 2.14
CA ALA A 166 -1.74 -0.52 2.09
C ALA A 166 -2.25 0.08 3.41
N LYS A 167 -3.25 -0.55 4.03
CA LYS A 167 -3.76 -0.12 5.36
C LYS A 167 -2.65 -0.15 6.41
N ARG A 168 -1.91 -1.25 6.50
CA ARG A 168 -0.78 -1.39 7.45
C ARG A 168 0.29 -0.33 7.21
N ALA A 169 0.67 -0.11 5.95
CA ALA A 169 1.65 0.90 5.59
C ALA A 169 1.21 2.32 5.99
N ILE A 170 -0.08 2.62 5.87
CA ILE A 170 -0.64 3.92 6.26
C ILE A 170 -0.76 4.04 7.78
N GLU A 171 -1.15 2.99 8.49
CA GLU A 171 -1.26 2.96 9.96
C GLU A 171 0.10 3.17 10.64
N ALA A 172 1.20 2.82 9.98
CA ALA A 172 2.56 3.09 10.45
C ALA A 172 3.01 4.56 10.29
N ILE A 173 2.22 5.41 9.61
CA ILE A 173 2.56 6.81 9.34
C ILE A 173 1.80 7.72 10.32
N ASP A 174 2.49 8.21 11.34
CA ASP A 174 1.90 9.16 12.30
C ASP A 174 1.53 10.51 11.64
N SER A 175 2.45 11.03 10.81
CA SER A 175 2.30 12.30 10.12
C SER A 175 3.15 12.34 8.85
N TYR A 176 2.77 13.19 7.90
CA TYR A 176 3.51 13.36 6.66
C TYR A 176 3.23 14.72 6.01
N THR A 177 4.09 15.10 5.08
CA THR A 177 3.81 16.16 4.11
C THR A 177 3.69 15.59 2.71
N ALA A 178 2.94 16.28 1.85
CA ALA A 178 2.84 15.94 0.44
C ALA A 178 2.41 17.15 -0.41
N THR A 179 2.62 17.05 -1.71
CA THR A 179 1.99 17.92 -2.71
C THR A 179 0.83 17.16 -3.35
N LEU A 180 -0.41 17.56 -3.07
CA LEU A 180 -1.62 17.00 -3.67
C LEU A 180 -1.97 17.74 -4.96
N GLU A 181 -2.01 17.03 -6.09
CA GLU A 181 -2.71 17.46 -7.29
C GLU A 181 -4.13 16.90 -7.26
N LYS A 182 -5.12 17.81 -7.27
CA LYS A 182 -6.53 17.48 -7.10
C LYS A 182 -7.35 18.03 -8.27
N GLN A 183 -8.24 17.22 -8.81
CA GLN A 183 -9.20 17.66 -9.81
C GLN A 183 -10.53 16.97 -9.59
N GLU A 184 -11.63 17.73 -9.64
CA GLU A 184 -12.97 17.18 -9.41
C GLU A 184 -13.99 17.73 -10.42
N ARG A 185 -15.02 16.93 -10.65
CA ARG A 185 -16.24 17.31 -11.34
C ARG A 185 -17.25 17.78 -10.31
N MET A 186 -17.64 19.05 -10.46
CA MET A 186 -18.74 19.63 -9.69
C MET A 186 -19.98 19.68 -10.60
N GLY A 187 -20.97 18.84 -10.28
CA GLY A 187 -22.16 18.66 -11.12
C GLY A 187 -21.78 18.15 -12.51
N ARG A 188 -22.00 18.97 -13.55
CA ARG A 188 -21.66 18.57 -14.94
C ARG A 188 -20.28 19.02 -15.40
N LYS A 189 -19.57 19.83 -14.63
CA LYS A 189 -18.35 20.52 -15.07
C LYS A 189 -17.11 20.01 -14.33
N MET A 190 -16.12 19.55 -15.10
CA MET A 190 -14.77 19.28 -14.60
C MET A 190 -14.09 20.61 -14.25
N GLN A 191 -13.60 20.74 -13.03
CA GLN A 191 -12.89 21.94 -12.58
C GLN A 191 -11.43 21.94 -13.07
N GLY A 192 -10.74 23.07 -12.89
CA GLY A 192 -9.31 23.15 -13.12
C GLY A 192 -8.54 22.36 -12.06
N VAL A 193 -7.34 21.89 -12.41
CA VAL A 193 -6.45 21.19 -11.47
C VAL A 193 -5.98 22.16 -10.38
N GLU A 194 -5.98 21.68 -9.14
CA GLU A 194 -5.45 22.34 -7.96
C GLU A 194 -4.12 21.70 -7.57
N THR A 195 -3.14 22.51 -7.18
CA THR A 195 -1.89 22.02 -6.56
C THR A 195 -1.86 22.52 -5.13
N ILE A 196 -1.83 21.61 -4.17
CA ILE A 196 -2.04 21.89 -2.75
C ILE A 196 -0.88 21.29 -1.95
N ALA A 197 -0.15 22.11 -1.20
CA ALA A 197 0.75 21.60 -0.18
C ALA A 197 -0.08 21.18 1.04
N ILE A 198 0.12 19.95 1.52
CA ILE A 198 -0.56 19.42 2.69
C ILE A 198 0.44 18.98 3.77
N LYS A 199 0.04 19.18 5.02
CA LYS A 199 0.66 18.56 6.20
C LYS A 199 -0.44 17.82 6.94
N VAL A 200 -0.22 16.55 7.23
CA VAL A 200 -1.23 15.67 7.81
C VAL A 200 -0.65 15.03 9.06
N ARG A 201 -1.41 15.05 10.16
CA ARG A 201 -1.21 14.16 11.30
C ARG A 201 -2.44 13.26 11.41
N GLN A 202 -2.24 11.95 11.46
CA GLN A 202 -3.35 11.00 11.47
C GLN A 202 -4.08 11.00 12.81
N GLN A 203 -3.35 10.97 13.94
CA GLN A 203 -3.94 10.86 15.27
C GLN A 203 -3.31 11.81 16.31
N PRO A 204 -4.10 12.65 17.00
CA PRO A 204 -5.45 13.05 16.62
C PRO A 204 -5.42 13.80 15.28
N CYS A 205 -6.44 13.58 14.43
CA CYS A 205 -6.49 14.12 13.07
C CYS A 205 -6.29 15.64 13.05
N ALA A 206 -5.29 16.08 12.30
CA ALA A 206 -5.02 17.48 12.01
C ALA A 206 -4.46 17.63 10.59
N LEU A 207 -4.88 18.69 9.90
CA LEU A 207 -4.57 18.93 8.50
C LEU A 207 -4.32 20.43 8.29
N TYR A 208 -3.17 20.76 7.69
CA TYR A 208 -2.91 22.06 7.09
C TYR A 208 -2.90 21.92 5.58
N MET A 209 -3.58 22.83 4.88
CA MET A 209 -3.61 22.86 3.42
C MET A 209 -3.32 24.26 2.90
N LYS A 210 -2.53 24.34 1.83
CA LYS A 210 -2.23 25.58 1.12
C LYS A 210 -2.29 25.38 -0.39
N TRP A 211 -3.18 26.10 -1.06
CA TRP A 211 -3.30 26.06 -2.52
C TRP A 211 -2.19 26.88 -3.17
N LEU A 212 -1.25 26.18 -3.82
CA LEU A 212 -0.10 26.74 -4.52
C LEU A 212 -0.44 27.20 -5.94
N ALA A 213 -1.34 26.47 -6.61
CA ALA A 213 -1.82 26.73 -7.96
C ALA A 213 -3.29 26.31 -8.15
N GLY A 214 -3.88 26.72 -9.27
CA GLY A 214 -5.27 26.42 -9.62
C GLY A 214 -6.27 27.51 -9.19
N PRO A 215 -7.59 27.23 -9.30
CA PRO A 215 -8.67 28.21 -9.10
C PRO A 215 -8.68 28.88 -7.71
N HIS A 216 -8.11 28.22 -6.70
CA HIS A 216 -8.10 28.67 -5.31
C HIS A 216 -6.70 29.07 -4.81
N LYS A 217 -5.77 29.38 -5.73
CA LYS A 217 -4.39 29.79 -5.39
C LYS A 217 -4.36 30.85 -4.28
N GLY A 218 -3.64 30.56 -3.20
CA GLY A 218 -3.48 31.43 -2.03
C GLY A 218 -4.46 31.18 -0.90
N ARG A 219 -5.44 30.28 -1.07
CA ARG A 219 -6.27 29.77 0.02
C ARG A 219 -5.37 28.99 1.01
N GLU A 220 -5.63 29.18 2.30
CA GLU A 220 -5.04 28.41 3.39
C GLU A 220 -6.14 27.89 4.31
N LEU A 221 -5.93 26.71 4.88
CA LEU A 221 -6.90 26.04 5.72
C LEU A 221 -6.19 25.23 6.83
N ILE A 222 -6.75 25.26 8.04
CA ILE A 222 -6.37 24.38 9.15
C ILE A 222 -7.60 23.69 9.71
N TYR A 223 -7.51 22.37 9.79
CA TYR A 223 -8.32 21.52 10.63
C TYR A 223 -7.44 20.96 11.76
N ASN A 224 -7.93 21.05 13.00
CA ASN A 224 -7.26 20.46 14.15
C ASN A 224 -8.35 20.10 15.17
N ALA A 225 -8.71 18.82 15.25
CA ALA A 225 -9.83 18.37 16.07
C ALA A 225 -9.68 18.76 17.56
N PRO A 226 -8.51 18.58 18.21
CA PRO A 226 -8.28 19.07 19.57
C PRO A 226 -8.46 20.58 19.78
N LEU A 227 -8.02 21.43 18.83
CA LEU A 227 -8.02 22.88 19.01
C LEU A 227 -9.33 23.57 18.56
N LEU A 228 -9.94 23.08 17.48
CA LEU A 228 -11.12 23.69 16.86
C LEU A 228 -12.42 22.91 17.17
N GLY A 229 -12.32 21.68 17.66
CA GLY A 229 -13.41 20.71 17.69
C GLY A 229 -13.55 19.95 16.35
N THR A 230 -14.26 18.84 16.38
CA THR A 230 -14.34 17.89 15.24
C THR A 230 -15.12 18.38 14.03
N HIS A 231 -15.92 19.45 14.17
CA HIS A 231 -16.85 19.93 13.14
C HIS A 231 -16.47 21.30 12.56
N LYS A 232 -15.30 21.85 12.90
CA LYS A 232 -14.89 23.20 12.50
C LYS A 232 -13.57 23.20 11.77
N VAL A 233 -13.43 24.17 10.89
CA VAL A 233 -12.20 24.42 10.15
C VAL A 233 -11.93 25.93 10.10
N ARG A 234 -10.66 26.31 10.22
CA ARG A 234 -10.18 27.68 10.07
C ARG A 234 -9.71 27.87 8.65
N VAL A 235 -10.25 28.86 7.93
CA VAL A 235 -9.96 29.07 6.51
C VAL A 235 -9.66 30.53 6.25
N ARG A 236 -8.64 30.79 5.43
CA ARG A 236 -8.43 32.07 4.76
C ARG A 236 -8.59 31.86 3.27
N GLU A 237 -9.55 32.57 2.69
CA GLU A 237 -9.80 32.48 1.25
C GLU A 237 -8.73 33.21 0.42
N ALA A 238 -8.74 32.94 -0.88
CA ALA A 238 -7.90 33.66 -1.85
C ALA A 238 -8.45 35.06 -2.19
N GLY A 239 -7.57 35.94 -2.68
CA GLY A 239 -7.94 37.25 -3.21
C GLY A 239 -8.61 38.18 -2.19
N LEU A 240 -9.60 38.97 -2.65
CA LEU A 240 -10.31 39.96 -1.83
C LEU A 240 -11.14 39.34 -0.69
N LEU A 241 -11.46 38.04 -0.76
CA LEU A 241 -12.13 37.31 0.31
C LEU A 241 -11.17 36.88 1.43
N GLY A 242 -9.85 36.98 1.20
CA GLY A 242 -8.79 36.58 2.14
C GLY A 242 -8.34 37.66 3.12
N VAL A 243 -9.12 38.73 3.31
CA VAL A 243 -8.75 39.85 4.20
C VAL A 243 -8.69 39.41 5.65
N MET A 244 -9.65 38.60 6.09
CA MET A 244 -9.62 37.97 7.42
C MET A 244 -9.99 36.49 7.34
N PRO A 245 -9.25 35.63 8.06
CA PRO A 245 -9.62 34.23 8.17
C PRO A 245 -10.90 34.05 9.00
N VAL A 246 -11.68 33.03 8.67
CA VAL A 246 -12.96 32.68 9.29
C VAL A 246 -12.95 31.25 9.80
N THR A 247 -13.74 30.97 10.84
CA THR A 247 -13.97 29.61 11.33
C THR A 247 -15.37 29.19 10.91
N ILE A 248 -15.47 28.11 10.15
CA ILE A 248 -16.72 27.62 9.56
C ILE A 248 -16.94 26.15 9.88
N ALA A 249 -18.17 25.68 9.72
CA ALA A 249 -18.50 24.26 9.82
C ALA A 249 -17.89 23.50 8.62
N ILE A 250 -17.35 22.30 8.86
CA ILE A 250 -16.67 21.49 7.82
C ILE A 250 -17.61 21.02 6.71
N ASP A 251 -18.90 20.87 7.02
CA ASP A 251 -19.97 20.40 6.12
C ASP A 251 -20.85 21.53 5.59
N GLY A 252 -20.58 22.77 6.02
CA GLY A 252 -21.33 23.95 5.60
C GLY A 252 -21.11 24.28 4.11
N ALA A 253 -22.08 24.97 3.51
CA ALA A 253 -22.04 25.35 2.09
C ALA A 253 -20.79 26.17 1.69
N ALA A 254 -20.21 26.91 2.62
CA ALA A 254 -18.95 27.64 2.39
C ALA A 254 -17.74 26.71 2.28
N ALA A 255 -17.63 25.69 3.14
CA ALA A 255 -16.54 24.72 3.14
C ALA A 255 -16.60 23.78 1.92
N ARG A 256 -17.82 23.41 1.49
CA ARG A 256 -18.05 22.59 0.29
C ARG A 256 -17.91 23.35 -1.03
N ARG A 257 -17.51 24.62 -1.01
CA ARG A 257 -17.37 25.42 -2.23
C ARG A 257 -16.13 24.99 -3.01
N GLY A 258 -16.36 24.24 -4.09
CA GLY A 258 -15.31 23.77 -4.99
C GLY A 258 -14.73 22.41 -4.61
N THR A 259 -15.42 21.65 -3.74
CA THR A 259 -15.00 20.29 -3.38
C THR A 259 -16.20 19.38 -3.11
N ASN A 260 -16.12 18.11 -3.52
CA ASN A 260 -17.08 17.06 -3.15
C ASN A 260 -16.77 16.46 -1.77
N HIS A 261 -15.54 16.64 -1.28
CA HIS A 261 -15.05 16.05 -0.03
C HIS A 261 -14.97 17.07 1.12
N LEU A 262 -15.24 16.58 2.33
CA LEU A 262 -14.90 17.24 3.58
C LEU A 262 -13.37 17.32 3.74
N VAL A 263 -12.94 18.27 4.55
CA VAL A 263 -11.51 18.41 4.89
C VAL A 263 -10.91 17.15 5.52
N THR A 264 -11.72 16.40 6.28
CA THR A 264 -11.32 15.15 6.94
C THR A 264 -11.23 13.97 5.99
N GLU A 265 -11.69 14.12 4.75
CA GLU A 265 -11.63 13.10 3.69
C GLU A 265 -10.41 13.31 2.77
N VAL A 266 -9.52 14.26 3.11
CA VAL A 266 -8.28 14.51 2.38
C VAL A 266 -7.10 13.80 3.03
N GLY A 267 -6.45 12.92 2.29
CA GLY A 267 -5.19 12.28 2.68
C GLY A 267 -5.11 10.82 2.22
N LEU A 268 -3.93 10.21 2.40
CA LEU A 268 -3.68 8.80 2.07
C LEU A 268 -4.64 7.84 2.79
N GLN A 269 -4.93 8.08 4.08
CA GLN A 269 -5.81 7.22 4.86
C GLN A 269 -7.27 7.27 4.38
N PRO A 270 -7.93 8.44 4.25
CA PRO A 270 -9.26 8.52 3.63
C PRO A 270 -9.34 7.91 2.23
N LEU A 271 -8.28 8.07 1.41
CA LEU A 271 -8.19 7.47 0.08
C LEU A 271 -8.34 5.95 0.12
N VAL A 272 -7.60 5.29 1.01
CA VAL A 272 -7.66 3.83 1.17
C VAL A 272 -8.97 3.39 1.81
N GLN A 273 -9.54 4.17 2.74
CA GLN A 273 -10.85 3.91 3.34
C GLN A 273 -11.99 3.95 2.31
N LEU A 274 -11.90 4.84 1.32
CA LEU A 274 -12.85 4.90 0.20
C LEU A 274 -12.84 3.58 -0.60
N ILE A 275 -11.64 3.12 -0.98
CA ILE A 275 -11.45 1.87 -1.73
C ILE A 275 -11.94 0.68 -0.90
N GLU A 276 -11.58 0.64 0.38
CA GLU A 276 -12.01 -0.39 1.32
C GLU A 276 -13.52 -0.48 1.45
N THR A 277 -14.20 0.67 1.56
CA THR A 277 -15.66 0.71 1.75
C THR A 277 -16.40 0.07 0.57
N ASP A 278 -15.97 0.34 -0.67
CA ASP A 278 -16.55 -0.29 -1.84
C ASP A 278 -16.14 -1.77 -1.97
N TYR A 279 -14.87 -2.09 -1.68
CA TYR A 279 -14.38 -3.48 -1.69
C TYR A 279 -15.18 -4.38 -0.75
N GLN A 280 -15.39 -3.96 0.50
CA GLN A 280 -16.14 -4.72 1.51
C GLN A 280 -17.59 -5.02 1.08
N LYS A 281 -18.20 -4.14 0.29
CA LYS A 281 -19.54 -4.35 -0.27
C LYS A 281 -19.51 -5.24 -1.52
N ALA A 282 -18.52 -5.04 -2.38
CA ALA A 282 -18.46 -5.64 -3.71
C ALA A 282 -17.91 -7.07 -3.71
N ALA A 283 -16.86 -7.34 -2.93
CA ALA A 283 -16.17 -8.63 -2.93
C ALA A 283 -17.09 -9.80 -2.53
N PRO A 284 -17.91 -9.73 -1.45
CA PRO A 284 -18.81 -10.83 -1.09
C PRO A 284 -19.92 -11.09 -2.13
N ARG A 285 -20.21 -10.11 -3.00
CA ARG A 285 -21.21 -10.23 -4.07
C ARG A 285 -20.61 -10.71 -5.39
N GLY A 286 -19.28 -10.73 -5.51
CA GLY A 286 -18.59 -10.98 -6.78
C GLY A 286 -18.72 -9.82 -7.78
N ASP A 287 -19.02 -8.61 -7.31
CA ASP A 287 -19.32 -7.45 -8.15
C ASP A 287 -18.06 -6.73 -8.66
N ILE A 288 -16.90 -6.96 -8.02
CA ILE A 288 -15.63 -6.31 -8.39
C ILE A 288 -14.88 -7.11 -9.45
N GLN A 289 -14.51 -6.44 -10.53
CA GLN A 289 -13.61 -6.97 -11.55
C GLN A 289 -12.32 -6.15 -11.56
N ARG A 290 -11.18 -6.84 -11.45
CA ARG A 290 -9.87 -6.21 -11.58
C ARG A 290 -9.34 -6.34 -13.01
N ARG A 291 -8.68 -5.28 -13.49
CA ARG A 291 -7.83 -5.32 -14.69
C ARG A 291 -6.43 -4.81 -14.35
N ASN A 292 -5.41 -5.57 -14.70
CA ASN A 292 -4.02 -5.19 -14.49
C ASN A 292 -3.47 -4.43 -15.70
N HIS A 293 -2.68 -3.40 -15.43
CA HIS A 293 -2.00 -2.58 -16.44
C HIS A 293 -0.47 -2.60 -16.30
N GLY A 294 0.06 -3.41 -15.37
CA GLY A 294 1.49 -3.59 -15.14
C GLY A 294 2.16 -2.40 -14.45
N ILE A 295 3.49 -2.39 -14.51
CA ILE A 295 4.31 -1.31 -13.95
C ILE A 295 4.35 -0.12 -14.91
N ALA A 296 4.21 1.10 -14.38
CA ALA A 296 4.28 2.34 -15.13
C ALA A 296 5.11 3.41 -14.41
N ASP A 297 5.68 4.34 -15.17
CA ASP A 297 6.26 5.57 -14.63
C ASP A 297 5.17 6.61 -14.34
N LEU A 298 5.17 7.16 -13.14
CA LEU A 298 4.35 8.27 -12.70
C LEU A 298 5.26 9.33 -12.07
N ASP A 299 5.59 10.38 -12.83
CA ASP A 299 6.48 11.46 -12.42
C ASP A 299 7.85 10.97 -11.89
N GLY A 300 8.45 9.98 -12.56
CA GLY A 300 9.73 9.39 -12.16
C GLY A 300 9.63 8.34 -11.05
N ARG A 301 8.42 8.00 -10.60
CA ARG A 301 8.16 6.90 -9.65
C ARG A 301 7.56 5.71 -10.39
N GLN A 302 8.14 4.53 -10.19
CA GLN A 302 7.54 3.29 -10.66
C GLN A 302 6.34 2.94 -9.78
N VAL A 303 5.19 2.74 -10.40
CA VAL A 303 3.93 2.39 -9.75
C VAL A 303 3.29 1.19 -10.44
N TYR A 304 2.51 0.42 -9.69
CA TYR A 304 1.70 -0.63 -10.24
C TYR A 304 0.31 -0.08 -10.55
N ARG A 305 -0.18 -0.32 -11.77
CA ARG A 305 -1.48 0.18 -12.24
C ARG A 305 -2.48 -0.96 -12.36
N MET A 306 -3.65 -0.76 -11.77
CA MET A 306 -4.78 -1.69 -11.90
C MET A 306 -6.12 -0.94 -11.84
N GLU A 307 -7.15 -1.43 -12.52
CA GLU A 307 -8.51 -0.91 -12.43
C GLU A 307 -9.36 -1.80 -11.55
N SER A 308 -10.13 -1.21 -10.65
CA SER A 308 -11.30 -1.85 -10.03
C SER A 308 -12.54 -1.39 -10.78
N ILE A 309 -13.33 -2.34 -11.29
CA ILE A 309 -14.53 -2.10 -12.09
C ILE A 309 -15.72 -2.72 -11.36
N LEU A 310 -16.73 -1.90 -11.06
CA LEU A 310 -17.95 -2.25 -10.35
C LEU A 310 -19.16 -2.13 -11.30
N PRO A 311 -20.35 -2.66 -10.95
CA PRO A 311 -21.54 -2.49 -11.77
C PRO A 311 -21.91 -1.01 -11.96
N ARG A 312 -22.58 -0.70 -13.08
CA ARG A 312 -23.03 0.68 -13.38
C ARG A 312 -24.29 1.11 -12.66
N ASP A 313 -24.92 0.23 -11.89
CA ASP A 313 -26.14 0.52 -11.16
C ASP A 313 -25.82 1.30 -9.87
N PRO A 314 -26.16 2.61 -9.81
CA PRO A 314 -25.88 3.43 -8.63
C PRO A 314 -26.70 3.01 -7.41
N THR A 315 -27.76 2.22 -7.57
CA THR A 315 -28.62 1.77 -6.46
C THR A 315 -27.95 0.69 -5.60
N LEU A 316 -26.86 0.08 -6.07
CA LEU A 316 -26.10 -0.93 -5.33
C LEU A 316 -25.24 -0.36 -4.19
N GLY A 317 -25.13 0.97 -4.12
CA GLY A 317 -24.49 1.68 -3.00
C GLY A 317 -22.97 1.78 -3.08
N TYR A 318 -22.39 1.63 -4.28
CA TYR A 318 -20.97 1.90 -4.55
C TYR A 318 -20.72 3.40 -4.72
N PHE A 319 -19.48 3.82 -4.46
CA PHE A 319 -19.07 5.20 -4.67
C PHE A 319 -19.02 5.54 -6.17
N CYS A 320 -18.51 4.63 -6.99
CA CYS A 320 -18.31 4.86 -8.41
C CYS A 320 -18.36 3.56 -9.23
N HIS A 321 -18.29 3.68 -10.55
CA HIS A 321 -18.23 2.52 -11.45
C HIS A 321 -16.81 2.00 -11.61
N ARG A 322 -15.80 2.87 -11.63
CA ARG A 322 -14.42 2.45 -11.89
C ARG A 322 -13.42 3.33 -11.18
N ILE A 323 -12.41 2.71 -10.58
CA ILE A 323 -11.23 3.39 -10.02
C ILE A 323 -10.00 2.88 -10.78
N MET A 324 -9.18 3.81 -11.28
CA MET A 324 -7.83 3.50 -11.74
C MET A 324 -6.88 3.75 -10.58
N HIS A 325 -6.17 2.70 -10.16
CA HIS A 325 -5.22 2.68 -9.07
C HIS A 325 -3.80 2.91 -9.56
N TYR A 326 -3.01 3.64 -8.78
CA TYR A 326 -1.58 3.82 -8.98
C TYR A 326 -0.89 3.66 -7.63
N THR A 327 -0.39 2.45 -7.41
CA THR A 327 0.22 2.06 -6.13
C THR A 327 1.74 2.14 -6.23
N ASP A 328 2.37 2.91 -5.35
CA ASP A 328 3.79 2.74 -5.06
C ASP A 328 3.96 1.41 -4.31
N TYR A 329 4.30 0.36 -5.06
CA TYR A 329 4.40 -1.00 -4.53
C TYR A 329 5.61 -1.19 -3.60
N ILE A 330 6.62 -0.32 -3.67
CA ILE A 330 7.78 -0.35 -2.76
C ILE A 330 7.36 0.14 -1.38
N ARG A 331 6.63 1.27 -1.32
CA ARG A 331 6.13 1.83 -0.06
C ARG A 331 4.81 1.21 0.39
N GLY A 332 4.12 0.48 -0.49
CA GLY A 332 2.76 -0.01 -0.25
C GLY A 332 1.72 1.10 -0.16
N LEU A 333 1.92 2.24 -0.84
CA LEU A 333 1.05 3.40 -0.74
C LEU A 333 0.28 3.63 -2.04
N GLU A 334 -1.03 3.85 -1.94
CA GLU A 334 -1.84 4.35 -3.05
C GLU A 334 -1.52 5.84 -3.25
N VAL A 335 -0.75 6.16 -4.30
CA VAL A 335 -0.24 7.53 -4.51
C VAL A 335 -1.08 8.32 -5.49
N LYS A 336 -1.85 7.66 -6.35
CA LYS A 336 -2.82 8.32 -7.22
C LYS A 336 -4.04 7.45 -7.46
N ILE A 337 -5.21 8.09 -7.53
CA ILE A 337 -6.42 7.48 -8.10
C ILE A 337 -7.03 8.37 -9.18
N GLU A 338 -7.76 7.72 -10.08
CA GLU A 338 -8.75 8.38 -10.94
C GLU A 338 -10.08 7.66 -10.78
N VAL A 339 -11.11 8.40 -10.37
CA VAL A 339 -12.46 7.90 -10.10
C VAL A 339 -13.34 8.24 -11.29
N TYR A 340 -14.04 7.23 -11.81
CA TYR A 340 -14.98 7.37 -12.92
C TYR A 340 -16.39 7.04 -12.45
N ASN A 341 -17.31 7.98 -12.65
CA ASN A 341 -18.71 7.85 -12.27
C ASN A 341 -19.45 6.75 -13.07
N PHE A 342 -20.73 6.53 -12.78
CA PHE A 342 -21.54 5.48 -13.40
C PHE A 342 -21.72 5.59 -14.93
N ASP A 343 -21.50 6.78 -15.50
CA ASP A 343 -21.41 7.00 -16.95
C ASP A 343 -20.01 6.69 -17.53
N ASN A 344 -19.06 6.25 -16.69
CA ASN A 344 -17.65 6.09 -16.98
C ASN A 344 -16.97 7.39 -17.46
N LYS A 345 -17.37 8.52 -16.88
CA LYS A 345 -16.69 9.80 -17.07
C LYS A 345 -15.82 10.07 -15.86
N LEU A 346 -14.62 10.63 -16.07
CA LEU A 346 -13.76 11.06 -14.98
C LEU A 346 -14.56 12.03 -14.10
N ASP A 347 -14.66 11.68 -12.83
CA ASP A 347 -15.30 12.46 -11.79
C ASP A 347 -14.23 13.13 -10.94
N GLU A 348 -13.19 12.39 -10.53
CA GLU A 348 -12.16 12.93 -9.64
C GLU A 348 -10.79 12.31 -9.92
N SER A 349 -9.73 13.08 -9.69
CA SER A 349 -8.36 12.58 -9.65
C SER A 349 -7.60 13.22 -8.48
N HIS A 350 -6.91 12.36 -7.72
CA HIS A 350 -6.06 12.75 -6.61
C HIS A 350 -4.69 12.13 -6.83
N HIS A 351 -3.64 12.94 -6.85
CA HIS A 351 -2.26 12.49 -6.98
C HIS A 351 -1.41 13.13 -5.89
N TYR A 352 -0.89 12.29 -4.98
CA TYR A 352 -0.01 12.68 -3.89
C TYR A 352 1.45 12.53 -4.32
N ARG A 353 2.12 13.65 -4.52
CA ARG A 353 3.55 13.74 -4.81
C ARG A 353 4.34 14.13 -3.58
N ASP A 354 5.65 13.96 -3.65
CA ASP A 354 6.60 14.43 -2.64
C ASP A 354 6.24 13.99 -1.22
N ILE A 355 5.72 12.76 -1.08
CA ILE A 355 5.25 12.23 0.20
C ILE A 355 6.45 11.99 1.13
N ASP A 356 6.61 12.85 2.12
CA ASP A 356 7.64 12.75 3.17
C ASP A 356 6.99 12.35 4.50
N THR A 357 7.20 11.09 4.90
CA THR A 357 6.71 10.49 6.15
C THR A 357 7.68 10.68 7.32
N THR A 358 8.80 11.38 7.10
CA THR A 358 9.83 11.68 8.11
C THR A 358 9.85 13.15 8.51
N ALA A 359 8.99 13.97 7.88
CA ALA A 359 8.90 15.39 8.14
C ALA A 359 8.67 15.66 9.66
N PRO A 360 9.48 16.55 10.29
CA PRO A 360 9.41 16.80 11.73
C PRO A 360 8.25 17.74 12.08
N LEU A 361 7.02 17.32 11.81
CA LEU A 361 5.81 18.09 12.08
C LEU A 361 5.56 18.21 13.58
N THR A 362 5.13 19.39 14.00
CA THR A 362 4.86 19.75 15.40
C THR A 362 3.43 20.27 15.56
N GLU A 363 2.97 20.45 16.81
CA GLU A 363 1.66 21.08 17.06
C GLU A 363 1.52 22.47 16.41
N ALA A 364 2.62 23.23 16.30
CA ALA A 364 2.61 24.55 15.70
C ALA A 364 2.23 24.51 14.21
N ASP A 365 2.53 23.42 13.50
CA ASP A 365 2.14 23.26 12.09
C ASP A 365 0.62 23.18 11.90
N PHE A 366 -0.11 22.82 12.96
CA PHE A 366 -1.55 22.65 12.97
C PHE A 366 -2.27 23.66 13.88
N ASP A 367 -1.57 24.70 14.33
CA ASP A 367 -2.13 25.75 15.18
C ASP A 367 -2.72 26.87 14.31
N PRO A 368 -4.04 27.15 14.39
CA PRO A 368 -4.68 28.25 13.67
C PRO A 368 -4.18 29.64 14.06
N GLN A 369 -3.46 29.78 15.18
CA GLN A 369 -2.88 31.05 15.65
C GLN A 369 -1.39 31.20 15.29
N ASN A 370 -0.76 30.18 14.71
CA ASN A 370 0.65 30.26 14.32
C ASN A 370 0.84 31.29 13.21
N ARG A 371 1.65 32.33 13.49
CA ARG A 371 1.93 33.45 12.56
C ARG A 371 2.64 33.04 11.27
N ALA A 372 3.30 31.87 11.25
CA ALA A 372 3.87 31.32 10.02
C ALA A 372 2.78 30.88 9.02
N ASN A 373 1.60 30.50 9.54
CA ASN A 373 0.39 30.25 8.77
C ASN A 373 -0.34 31.58 8.56
N ARG A 374 -0.90 31.81 7.38
CA ARG A 374 -1.67 33.05 7.14
C ARG A 374 -3.13 32.82 7.55
N LEU A 375 -3.42 32.47 8.81
CA LEU A 375 -4.76 32.06 9.29
C LEU A 375 -5.27 32.77 10.55
#